data_AF-A0A6N7L665-F1
#
_entry.id   AF-A0A6N7L665-F1
#
_cell.length_a   1.000
_cell.length_b   1.000
_cell.length_c   1.000
_cell.angle_alpha   90.00
_cell.angle_beta   90.00
_cell.angle_gamma   90.00
#
_symmetry.space_group_name_H-M   'P 1'
#
loop_
_entity.id
_entity.type
_entity.pdbx_description
1 polymer ?
#
loop_
_entity_poly.entity_id
_entity_poly.type
_entity_poly.pdbx_seq_one_letter_code
_entity_poly.pdbx_strand_id
1 'polypeptide(L)'
;MSTPYDVDNLRRTVQQLQKSVSALDGTESGLRSLREDLESAESSLGSRLDDVEASVEQRRSDISEVEDSISDLESDVADMAKRVAWLERRARAEAGDPVVDLGARNPRINRLVKQVTAGRAAEARLLSSVDRARLEAKVRAFEQTAAARDQALAEVLAATAVLATAGHGTKAFEQAAGRYRTARTRLDTSLFARQRADAAAARTALQRDEKLDQDLAEAVAVGKDALRQLTDLARTRISEAVAGTALLPVWFTAAFGPMPPRSGAERWLARATTTLVYRISYTVTDPVVALGVIPEQATVRQREDYQEAKKPRYR
;
A
#
# COMPACT_ATOMS: atom_id res chain seq x y z
N MET A 1 83.09 29.60 -61.43
CA MET A 1 81.98 28.62 -61.30
C MET A 1 82.65 27.27 -61.11
N SER A 2 82.50 26.49 -60.05
CA SER A 2 81.34 26.26 -59.17
C SER A 2 81.77 26.18 -57.70
N THR A 3 80.84 26.54 -56.85
CA THR A 3 81.00 27.01 -55.48
C THR A 3 81.36 25.90 -54.46
N PRO A 4 82.36 26.11 -53.58
CA PRO A 4 82.87 25.16 -52.56
C PRO A 4 81.91 24.79 -51.40
N TYR A 5 80.61 24.92 -51.58
CA TYR A 5 79.63 24.96 -50.47
C TYR A 5 78.79 23.69 -50.27
N ASP A 6 79.00 22.59 -51.03
CA ASP A 6 78.07 21.44 -51.04
C ASP A 6 78.59 20.20 -50.27
N VAL A 7 79.85 19.79 -50.46
CA VAL A 7 80.37 18.53 -49.91
C VAL A 7 80.56 18.57 -48.38
N ASP A 8 81.09 19.66 -47.84
CA ASP A 8 81.27 19.81 -46.38
C ASP A 8 79.94 19.94 -45.64
N ASN A 9 78.92 20.50 -46.30
CA ASN A 9 77.58 20.59 -45.72
C ASN A 9 76.92 19.20 -45.69
N LEU A 10 76.99 18.46 -46.82
CA LEU A 10 76.60 17.06 -46.90
C LEU A 10 77.30 16.20 -45.83
N ARG A 11 78.61 16.38 -45.61
CA ARG A 11 79.35 15.63 -44.59
C ARG A 11 78.85 15.91 -43.18
N ARG A 12 78.54 17.17 -42.85
CA ARG A 12 77.95 17.55 -41.55
C ARG A 12 76.55 16.95 -41.40
N THR A 13 75.71 16.98 -42.43
CA THR A 13 74.38 16.37 -42.42
C THR A 13 74.46 14.86 -42.22
N VAL A 14 75.38 14.17 -42.90
CA VAL A 14 75.60 12.73 -42.73
C VAL A 14 76.04 12.41 -41.29
N GLN A 15 76.96 13.18 -40.71
CA GLN A 15 77.37 12.98 -39.31
C GLN A 15 76.21 13.21 -38.32
N GLN A 16 75.36 14.21 -38.58
CA GLN A 16 74.20 14.48 -37.75
C GLN A 16 73.16 13.37 -37.87
N LEU A 17 72.89 12.90 -39.09
CA LEU A 17 72.02 11.75 -39.34
C LEU A 17 72.55 10.48 -38.67
N GLN A 18 73.86 10.22 -38.73
CA GLN A 18 74.48 9.07 -38.03
C GLN A 18 74.26 9.13 -36.52
N LYS A 19 74.45 10.31 -35.90
CA LYS A 19 74.15 10.50 -34.47
C LYS A 19 72.68 10.27 -34.17
N SER A 20 71.78 10.79 -35.01
CA SER A 20 70.34 10.58 -34.85
C SER A 20 69.96 9.10 -35.00
N VAL A 21 70.56 8.37 -35.94
CA VAL A 21 70.32 6.92 -36.14
C VAL A 21 70.80 6.12 -34.93
N SER A 22 72.00 6.41 -34.38
CA SER A 22 72.47 5.74 -33.17
C SER A 22 71.60 6.04 -31.95
N ALA A 23 71.08 7.27 -31.83
CA ALA A 23 70.13 7.61 -30.77
C ALA A 23 68.80 6.86 -30.95
N LEU A 24 68.31 6.74 -32.19
CA LEU A 24 67.10 5.98 -32.51
C LEU A 24 67.26 4.49 -32.19
N ASP A 25 68.40 3.88 -32.52
CA ASP A 25 68.70 2.48 -32.22
C ASP A 25 68.73 2.21 -30.70
N GLY A 26 69.29 3.17 -29.94
CA GLY A 26 69.22 3.16 -28.48
C GLY A 26 67.79 3.22 -27.94
N THR A 27 66.95 4.10 -28.50
CA THR A 27 65.53 4.17 -28.13
C THR A 27 64.76 2.91 -28.52
N GLU A 28 65.05 2.32 -29.68
CA GLU A 28 64.41 1.10 -30.17
C GLU A 28 64.75 -0.09 -29.27
N SER A 29 66.01 -0.20 -28.85
CA SER A 29 66.46 -1.22 -27.89
C SER A 29 65.77 -1.04 -26.53
N GLY A 30 65.63 0.20 -26.04
CA GLY A 30 64.88 0.49 -24.81
C GLY A 30 63.40 0.13 -24.91
N LEU A 31 62.76 0.43 -26.05
CA LEU A 31 61.36 0.07 -26.30
C LEU A 31 61.16 -1.45 -26.38
N ARG A 32 62.11 -2.20 -26.95
CA ARG A 32 62.08 -3.68 -26.94
C ARG A 32 62.12 -4.24 -25.53
N SER A 33 63.05 -3.76 -24.70
CA SER A 33 63.15 -4.20 -23.30
C SER A 33 61.86 -3.91 -22.52
N LEU A 34 61.30 -2.70 -22.67
CA LEU A 34 60.06 -2.32 -22.00
C LEU A 34 58.88 -3.21 -22.43
N ARG A 35 58.85 -3.60 -23.72
CA ARG A 35 57.83 -4.51 -24.25
C ARG A 35 57.94 -5.90 -23.62
N GLU A 36 59.15 -6.46 -23.50
CA GLU A 36 59.38 -7.76 -22.87
C GLU A 36 58.97 -7.76 -21.39
N ASP A 37 59.27 -6.67 -20.67
CA ASP A 37 58.85 -6.47 -19.28
C ASP A 37 57.32 -6.39 -19.16
N LEU A 38 56.66 -5.69 -20.08
CA LEU A 38 55.19 -5.59 -20.14
C LEU A 38 54.53 -6.93 -20.43
N GLU A 39 55.03 -7.70 -21.40
CA GLU A 39 54.51 -9.04 -21.74
C GLU A 39 54.68 -10.01 -20.54
N SER A 40 55.78 -9.88 -19.80
CA SER A 40 56.02 -10.65 -18.57
C SER A 40 55.06 -10.25 -17.44
N ALA A 41 54.82 -8.95 -17.25
CA ALA A 41 53.88 -8.44 -16.26
C ALA A 41 52.42 -8.83 -16.59
N GLU A 42 52.03 -8.76 -17.86
CA GLU A 42 50.72 -9.18 -18.35
C GLU A 42 50.47 -10.66 -18.06
N SER A 43 51.45 -11.52 -18.35
CA SER A 43 51.37 -12.96 -18.06
C SER A 43 51.23 -13.25 -16.56
N SER A 44 51.96 -12.51 -15.72
CA SER A 44 51.88 -12.60 -14.26
C SER A 44 50.51 -12.15 -13.74
N LEU A 45 49.96 -11.06 -14.27
CA LEU A 45 48.64 -10.57 -13.91
C LEU A 45 47.54 -11.52 -14.37
N GLY A 46 47.65 -12.11 -15.57
CA GLY A 46 46.72 -13.13 -16.07
C GLY A 46 46.64 -14.32 -15.13
N SER A 47 47.78 -14.88 -14.74
CA SER A 47 47.82 -16.01 -13.80
C SER A 47 47.18 -15.68 -12.44
N ARG A 48 47.44 -14.47 -11.92
CA ARG A 48 46.83 -14.01 -10.66
C ARG A 48 45.32 -13.77 -10.79
N LEU A 49 44.84 -13.37 -11.96
CA LEU A 49 43.42 -13.17 -12.21
C LEU A 49 42.69 -14.52 -12.21
N ASP A 50 43.25 -15.53 -12.87
CA ASP A 50 42.71 -16.90 -12.89
C ASP A 50 42.61 -17.49 -11.48
N ASP A 51 43.65 -17.32 -10.65
CA ASP A 51 43.66 -17.76 -9.24
C ASP A 51 42.58 -17.07 -8.41
N VAL A 52 42.37 -15.76 -8.64
CA VAL A 52 41.33 -14.98 -7.95
C VAL A 52 39.95 -15.44 -8.41
N GLU A 53 39.74 -15.69 -9.70
CA GLU A 53 38.47 -16.17 -10.25
C GLU A 53 38.11 -17.54 -9.67
N ALA A 54 39.06 -18.48 -9.64
CA ALA A 54 38.88 -19.78 -9.00
C ALA A 54 38.55 -19.66 -7.50
N SER A 55 39.24 -18.76 -6.79
CA SER A 55 38.98 -18.51 -5.35
C SER A 55 37.60 -17.90 -5.11
N VAL A 56 37.13 -17.02 -5.99
CA VAL A 56 35.80 -16.41 -5.92
C VAL A 56 34.72 -17.47 -6.14
N GLU A 57 34.90 -18.35 -7.12
CA GLU A 57 33.93 -19.39 -7.41
C GLU A 57 33.83 -20.41 -6.27
N GLN A 58 34.97 -20.82 -5.69
CA GLN A 58 34.97 -21.67 -4.50
C GLN A 58 34.21 -21.02 -3.34
N ARG A 59 34.50 -19.74 -3.05
CA ARG A 59 33.80 -19.03 -1.97
C ARG A 59 32.30 -18.89 -2.21
N ARG A 60 31.86 -18.76 -3.46
CA ARG A 60 30.42 -18.75 -3.80
C ARG A 60 29.77 -20.09 -3.49
N SER A 61 30.44 -21.20 -3.82
CA SER A 61 29.98 -22.54 -3.47
C SER A 61 29.87 -22.70 -1.95
N ASP A 62 30.92 -22.34 -1.22
CA ASP A 62 30.95 -22.42 0.25
C ASP A 62 29.82 -21.56 0.89
N ILE A 63 29.55 -20.37 0.34
CA ILE A 63 28.46 -19.51 0.82
C ILE A 63 27.11 -20.20 0.62
N SER A 64 26.86 -20.80 -0.55
CA SER A 64 25.60 -21.51 -0.83
C SER A 64 25.39 -22.67 0.13
N GLU A 65 26.43 -23.46 0.41
CA GLU A 65 26.35 -24.60 1.35
C GLU A 65 26.05 -24.13 2.78
N VAL A 66 26.61 -22.98 3.19
CA VAL A 66 26.32 -22.37 4.49
C VAL A 66 24.90 -21.84 4.54
N GLU A 67 24.38 -21.22 3.47
CA GLU A 67 23.00 -20.74 3.40
C GLU A 67 22.00 -21.90 3.53
N ASP A 68 22.23 -23.01 2.83
CA ASP A 68 21.41 -24.22 2.95
C ASP A 68 21.45 -24.78 4.38
N SER A 69 22.64 -24.87 4.98
CA SER A 69 22.81 -25.34 6.37
C SER A 69 22.11 -24.43 7.39
N ILE A 70 22.12 -23.11 7.16
CA ILE A 70 21.38 -22.15 7.99
C ILE A 70 19.88 -22.41 7.87
N SER A 71 19.36 -22.64 6.66
CA SER A 71 17.93 -22.91 6.46
C SER A 71 17.48 -24.19 7.18
N ASP A 72 18.29 -25.25 7.11
CA ASP A 72 18.03 -26.50 7.83
C ASP A 72 18.03 -26.29 9.35
N LEU A 73 19.03 -25.57 9.88
CA LEU A 73 19.10 -25.25 11.30
C LEU A 73 17.92 -24.38 11.77
N GLU A 74 17.47 -23.43 10.96
CA GLU A 74 16.28 -22.63 11.26
C GLU A 74 15.02 -23.50 11.36
N SER A 75 14.88 -24.49 10.48
CA SER A 75 13.79 -25.46 10.51
C SER A 75 13.84 -26.33 11.78
N ASP A 76 15.02 -26.87 12.11
CA ASP A 76 15.23 -27.70 13.30
C ASP A 76 14.95 -26.93 14.60
N VAL A 77 15.42 -25.69 14.70
CA VAL A 77 15.14 -24.79 15.84
C VAL A 77 13.64 -24.53 15.96
N ALA A 78 12.94 -24.30 14.84
CA ALA A 78 11.49 -24.10 14.85
C ALA A 78 10.74 -25.35 15.36
N ASP A 79 11.17 -26.55 14.97
CA ASP A 79 10.57 -27.80 15.41
C ASP A 79 10.88 -28.12 16.87
N MET A 80 12.10 -27.85 17.34
CA MET A 80 12.45 -27.92 18.76
C MET A 80 11.59 -26.96 19.59
N ALA A 81 11.39 -25.72 19.13
CA ALA A 81 10.54 -24.75 19.82
C ALA A 81 9.09 -25.24 19.96
N LYS A 82 8.52 -25.86 18.91
CA LYS A 82 7.18 -26.49 18.97
C LYS A 82 7.14 -27.62 20.00
N ARG A 83 8.16 -28.48 20.04
CA ARG A 83 8.24 -29.59 21.00
C ARG A 83 8.34 -29.11 22.44
N VAL A 84 9.17 -28.10 22.70
CA VAL A 84 9.30 -27.47 24.02
C VAL A 84 7.97 -26.85 24.45
N ALA A 85 7.30 -26.09 23.58
CA ALA A 85 6.00 -25.50 23.88
C ALA A 85 4.93 -26.56 24.19
N TRP A 86 4.95 -27.70 23.48
CA TRP A 86 4.06 -28.83 23.76
C TRP A 86 4.34 -29.47 25.13
N LEU A 87 5.62 -29.71 25.45
CA LEU A 87 6.03 -30.26 26.75
C LEU A 87 5.70 -29.33 27.90
N GLU A 88 5.97 -28.03 27.77
CA GLU A 88 5.65 -27.03 28.79
C GLU A 88 4.15 -26.99 29.06
N ARG A 89 3.34 -26.94 27.99
CA ARG A 89 1.88 -26.98 28.12
C ARG A 89 1.41 -28.25 28.83
N ARG A 90 1.99 -29.42 28.49
CA ARG A 90 1.66 -30.69 29.13
C ARG A 90 2.02 -30.68 30.61
N ALA A 91 3.23 -30.25 30.96
CA ALA A 91 3.70 -30.18 32.34
C ALA A 91 2.81 -29.27 33.20
N ARG A 92 2.42 -28.11 32.67
CA ARG A 92 1.51 -27.17 33.34
C ARG A 92 0.09 -27.71 33.49
N ALA A 93 -0.40 -28.43 32.48
CA ALA A 93 -1.68 -29.12 32.57
C ALA A 93 -1.65 -30.23 33.64
N GLU A 94 -0.56 -30.99 33.73
CA GLU A 94 -0.35 -32.01 34.78
C GLU A 94 -0.21 -31.36 36.17
N ALA A 95 0.35 -30.15 36.27
CA ALA A 95 0.41 -29.35 37.51
C ALA A 95 -0.94 -28.73 37.92
N GLY A 96 -1.98 -28.86 37.08
CA GLY A 96 -3.32 -28.35 37.37
C GLY A 96 -3.57 -26.88 36.99
N ASP A 97 -2.69 -26.27 36.18
CA ASP A 97 -2.91 -24.90 35.71
C ASP A 97 -4.21 -24.81 34.88
N PRO A 98 -5.14 -23.89 35.20
CA PRO A 98 -6.37 -23.75 34.46
C PRO A 98 -6.10 -23.17 33.06
N VAL A 99 -6.84 -23.67 32.06
CA VAL A 99 -6.88 -23.06 30.73
C VAL A 99 -7.80 -21.85 30.77
N VAL A 100 -7.29 -20.67 30.44
CA VAL A 100 -8.09 -19.44 30.43
C VAL A 100 -9.06 -19.45 29.24
N ASP A 101 -10.34 -19.25 29.49
CA ASP A 101 -11.31 -18.99 28.42
C ASP A 101 -11.35 -17.50 28.10
N LEU A 102 -10.49 -17.08 27.17
CA LEU A 102 -10.46 -15.70 26.67
C LEU A 102 -11.81 -15.25 26.09
N GLY A 103 -12.56 -16.20 25.49
CA GLY A 103 -13.85 -15.99 24.85
C GLY A 103 -15.04 -15.99 25.81
N ALA A 104 -14.82 -16.27 27.10
CA ALA A 104 -15.88 -16.42 28.09
C ALA A 104 -16.82 -15.22 28.10
N ARG A 105 -18.08 -15.45 27.76
CA ARG A 105 -19.13 -14.43 27.76
C ARG A 105 -19.76 -14.33 29.14
N ASN A 106 -19.84 -13.12 29.66
CA ASN A 106 -20.60 -12.79 30.86
C ASN A 106 -21.77 -11.85 30.49
N PRO A 107 -22.71 -11.55 31.42
CA PRO A 107 -23.84 -10.68 31.12
C PRO A 107 -23.45 -9.31 30.57
N ARG A 108 -22.32 -8.74 31.01
CA ARG A 108 -21.78 -7.47 30.50
C ARG A 108 -21.37 -7.59 29.03
N ILE A 109 -20.58 -8.60 28.67
CA ILE A 109 -20.15 -8.85 27.29
C ILE A 109 -21.35 -9.14 26.38
N ASN A 110 -22.33 -9.92 26.86
CA ASN A 110 -23.55 -10.18 26.10
C ASN A 110 -24.32 -8.90 25.78
N ARG A 111 -24.39 -7.95 26.73
CA ARG A 111 -24.99 -6.63 26.48
C ARG A 111 -24.20 -5.84 25.43
N LEU A 112 -22.88 -5.80 25.57
CA LEU A 112 -22.01 -5.09 24.61
C LEU A 112 -22.15 -5.67 23.19
N VAL A 113 -22.10 -6.99 23.04
CA VAL A 113 -22.30 -7.64 21.74
C VAL A 113 -23.66 -7.29 21.15
N LYS A 114 -24.74 -7.33 21.94
CA LYS A 114 -26.08 -6.93 21.48
C LYS A 114 -26.12 -5.46 21.02
N GLN A 115 -25.49 -4.55 21.76
CA GLN A 115 -25.40 -3.13 21.39
C GLN A 115 -24.60 -2.93 20.11
N VAL A 116 -23.46 -3.62 19.96
CA VAL A 116 -22.66 -3.62 18.72
C VAL A 116 -23.49 -4.11 17.54
N THR A 117 -24.19 -5.24 17.68
CA THR A 117 -25.05 -5.78 16.62
C THR A 117 -26.18 -4.81 16.26
N ALA A 118 -26.84 -4.21 17.26
CA ALA A 118 -27.92 -3.25 17.04
C ALA A 118 -27.43 -1.97 16.34
N GLY A 119 -26.31 -1.39 16.78
CA GLY A 119 -25.75 -0.19 16.16
C GLY A 119 -25.24 -0.44 14.75
N ARG A 120 -24.66 -1.61 14.48
CA ARG A 120 -24.27 -2.02 13.11
C ARG A 120 -25.48 -2.24 12.21
N ALA A 121 -26.55 -2.85 12.73
CA ALA A 121 -27.79 -3.01 11.98
C ALA A 121 -28.45 -1.66 11.68
N ALA A 122 -28.34 -0.69 12.59
CA ALA A 122 -28.76 0.69 12.35
C ALA A 122 -27.90 1.36 11.27
N GLU A 123 -26.58 1.27 11.37
CA GLU A 123 -25.64 1.83 10.39
C GLU A 123 -25.85 1.24 8.98
N ALA A 124 -26.15 -0.06 8.87
CA ALA A 124 -26.43 -0.73 7.61
C ALA A 124 -27.73 -0.26 6.91
N ARG A 125 -28.60 0.47 7.61
CA ARG A 125 -29.81 1.09 7.02
C ARG A 125 -29.54 2.46 6.40
N LEU A 126 -28.41 3.07 6.73
CA LEU A 126 -27.99 4.36 6.18
C LEU A 126 -27.34 4.15 4.82
N LEU A 127 -27.36 5.19 3.99
CA LEU A 127 -26.63 5.19 2.72
C LEU A 127 -25.12 5.03 2.99
N SER A 128 -24.48 4.22 2.15
CA SER A 128 -23.02 4.14 2.16
C SER A 128 -22.42 5.49 1.78
N SER A 129 -21.20 5.77 2.26
CA SER A 129 -20.47 7.00 1.89
C SER A 129 -20.34 7.15 0.36
N VAL A 130 -20.18 6.03 -0.36
CA VAL A 130 -20.09 6.00 -1.82
C VAL A 130 -21.43 6.38 -2.47
N ASP A 131 -22.54 5.82 -1.98
CA ASP A 131 -23.87 6.14 -2.51
C ASP A 131 -24.25 7.60 -2.22
N ARG A 132 -23.94 8.09 -1.01
CA ARG A 132 -24.14 9.49 -0.64
C ARG A 132 -23.35 10.41 -1.56
N ALA A 133 -22.04 10.16 -1.75
CA ALA A 133 -21.19 10.94 -2.65
C ALA A 133 -21.69 10.92 -4.10
N ARG A 134 -22.20 9.77 -4.57
CA ARG A 134 -22.79 9.64 -5.91
C ARG A 134 -24.06 10.46 -6.07
N LEU A 135 -24.94 10.47 -5.07
CA LEU A 135 -26.17 11.28 -5.09
C LEU A 135 -25.85 12.78 -5.03
N GLU A 136 -24.92 13.19 -4.16
CA GLU A 136 -24.45 14.57 -4.11
C GLU A 136 -23.83 15.02 -5.44
N ALA A 137 -23.06 14.16 -6.10
CA ALA A 137 -22.49 14.47 -7.41
C ALA A 137 -23.58 14.73 -8.47
N LYS A 138 -24.69 13.99 -8.45
CA LYS A 138 -25.84 14.26 -9.33
C LYS A 138 -26.47 15.63 -9.05
N VAL A 139 -26.61 15.99 -7.78
CA VAL A 139 -27.15 17.29 -7.37
C VAL A 139 -26.23 18.43 -7.83
N ARG A 140 -24.93 18.33 -7.56
CA ARG A 140 -23.92 19.31 -7.99
C ARG A 140 -23.88 19.46 -9.52
N ALA A 141 -23.92 18.37 -10.27
CA ALA A 141 -23.92 18.39 -11.74
C ALA A 141 -25.15 19.12 -12.30
N PHE A 142 -26.33 18.90 -11.70
CA PHE A 142 -27.53 19.64 -12.08
C PHE A 142 -27.42 21.12 -11.75
N GLU A 143 -26.91 21.48 -10.57
CA GLU A 143 -26.73 22.88 -10.16
C GLU A 143 -25.80 23.64 -11.11
N GLN A 144 -24.70 23.02 -11.54
CA GLN A 144 -23.80 23.57 -12.55
C GLN A 144 -24.50 23.77 -13.89
N THR A 145 -25.32 22.80 -14.31
CA THR A 145 -26.07 22.91 -15.57
C THR A 145 -27.15 23.99 -15.49
N ALA A 146 -27.83 24.12 -14.35
CA ALA A 146 -28.81 25.16 -14.10
C ALA A 146 -28.18 26.56 -14.14
N ALA A 147 -27.05 26.75 -13.46
CA ALA A 147 -26.31 28.02 -13.52
C ALA A 147 -25.87 28.37 -14.95
N ALA A 148 -25.34 27.40 -15.71
CA ALA A 148 -24.95 27.60 -17.10
C ALA A 148 -26.15 27.95 -18.00
N ARG A 149 -27.32 27.34 -17.75
CA ARG A 149 -28.56 27.63 -18.47
C ARG A 149 -29.08 29.03 -18.15
N ASP A 150 -29.06 29.43 -16.89
CA ASP A 150 -29.50 30.77 -16.46
C ASP A 150 -28.59 31.86 -17.05
N GLN A 151 -27.29 31.62 -17.10
CA GLN A 151 -26.34 32.49 -17.80
C GLN A 151 -26.64 32.55 -19.31
N ALA A 152 -26.86 31.42 -19.97
CA ALA A 152 -27.21 31.39 -21.39
C ALA A 152 -28.53 32.12 -21.67
N LEU A 153 -29.52 32.01 -20.78
CA LEU A 153 -30.78 32.75 -20.88
C LEU A 153 -30.54 34.27 -20.77
N ALA A 154 -29.73 34.71 -19.80
CA ALA A 154 -29.38 36.12 -19.64
C ALA A 154 -28.65 36.67 -20.88
N GLU A 155 -27.72 35.89 -21.46
CA GLU A 155 -27.02 36.25 -22.70
C GLU A 155 -27.96 36.35 -23.89
N VAL A 156 -28.93 35.43 -24.01
CA VAL A 156 -29.98 35.50 -25.05
C VAL A 156 -30.79 36.78 -24.88
N LEU A 157 -31.28 37.08 -23.68
CA LEU A 157 -32.09 38.27 -23.41
C LEU A 157 -31.31 39.57 -23.72
N ALA A 158 -30.06 39.66 -23.28
CA ALA A 158 -29.19 40.80 -23.57
C ALA A 158 -28.94 40.97 -25.09
N ALA A 159 -28.66 39.87 -25.80
CA ALA A 159 -28.48 39.90 -27.24
C ALA A 159 -29.76 40.33 -27.97
N THR A 160 -30.93 39.83 -27.54
CA THR A 160 -32.22 40.24 -28.14
C THR A 160 -32.53 41.72 -27.94
N ALA A 161 -32.19 42.30 -26.78
CA ALA A 161 -32.38 43.72 -26.53
C ALA A 161 -31.54 44.61 -27.47
N VAL A 162 -30.30 44.20 -27.77
CA VAL A 162 -29.43 44.91 -28.74
C VAL A 162 -29.96 44.73 -30.16
N LEU A 163 -30.39 43.52 -30.53
CA LEU A 163 -30.95 43.25 -31.86
C LEU A 163 -32.23 44.06 -32.14
N ALA A 164 -33.02 44.35 -31.10
CA ALA A 164 -34.24 45.14 -31.22
C ALA A 164 -33.99 46.65 -31.43
N THR A 165 -32.81 47.15 -31.08
CA THR A 165 -32.49 48.59 -31.10
C THR A 165 -31.40 48.98 -32.10
N ALA A 166 -30.51 48.06 -32.46
CA ALA A 166 -29.44 48.30 -33.42
C ALA A 166 -29.92 48.19 -34.88
N GLY A 167 -29.47 49.09 -35.74
CA GLY A 167 -29.72 49.02 -37.19
C GLY A 167 -29.12 47.76 -37.82
N HIS A 168 -29.82 47.17 -38.79
CA HIS A 168 -29.31 46.04 -39.57
C HIS A 168 -28.01 46.41 -40.31
N GLY A 169 -27.07 45.47 -40.36
CA GLY A 169 -25.75 45.68 -40.97
C GLY A 169 -24.75 46.44 -40.11
N THR A 170 -25.11 46.85 -38.88
CA THR A 170 -24.15 47.42 -37.93
C THR A 170 -23.33 46.33 -37.25
N LYS A 171 -22.08 46.64 -36.89
CA LYS A 171 -21.20 45.74 -36.12
C LYS A 171 -21.83 45.27 -34.80
N ALA A 172 -22.62 46.13 -34.16
CA ALA A 172 -23.36 45.81 -32.93
C ALA A 172 -24.45 44.74 -33.18
N PHE A 173 -25.18 44.84 -34.30
CA PHE A 173 -26.17 43.85 -34.71
C PHE A 173 -25.54 42.49 -35.00
N GLU A 174 -24.45 42.44 -35.76
CA GLU A 174 -23.75 41.19 -36.10
C GLU A 174 -23.17 40.49 -34.86
N GLN A 175 -22.57 41.25 -33.93
CA GLN A 175 -22.06 40.71 -32.67
C GLN A 175 -23.18 40.15 -31.79
N ALA A 176 -24.31 40.86 -31.67
CA ALA A 176 -25.46 40.39 -30.91
C ALA A 176 -26.09 39.14 -31.54
N ALA A 177 -26.19 39.07 -32.87
CA ALA A 177 -26.66 37.89 -33.60
C ALA A 177 -25.74 36.67 -33.43
N GLY A 178 -24.42 36.89 -33.35
CA GLY A 178 -23.45 35.85 -33.01
C GLY A 178 -23.64 35.31 -31.59
N ARG A 179 -23.71 36.20 -30.59
CA ARG A 179 -23.94 35.82 -29.18
C ARG A 179 -25.26 35.08 -29.00
N TYR A 180 -26.33 35.55 -29.65
CA TYR A 180 -27.64 34.90 -29.62
C TYR A 180 -27.59 33.45 -30.10
N ARG A 181 -26.95 33.20 -31.25
CA ARG A 181 -26.82 31.84 -31.81
C ARG A 181 -26.06 30.92 -30.86
N THR A 182 -24.92 31.36 -30.33
CA THR A 182 -24.09 30.59 -29.40
C THR A 182 -24.75 30.36 -28.04
N ALA A 183 -25.53 31.31 -27.54
CA ALA A 183 -26.26 31.15 -26.28
C ALA A 183 -27.49 30.24 -26.44
N ARG A 184 -28.19 30.32 -27.58
CA ARG A 184 -29.38 29.50 -27.85
C ARG A 184 -29.08 28.00 -27.96
N THR A 185 -27.93 27.61 -28.51
CA THR A 185 -27.53 26.19 -28.58
C THR A 185 -27.30 25.56 -27.20
N ARG A 186 -27.02 26.37 -26.16
CA ARG A 186 -26.83 25.92 -24.77
C ARG A 186 -28.14 25.73 -24.00
N LEU A 187 -29.30 26.05 -24.59
CA LEU A 187 -30.63 25.98 -23.93
C LEU A 187 -31.37 24.64 -24.16
N ASP A 188 -30.68 23.53 -24.42
CA ASP A 188 -31.32 22.21 -24.60
C ASP A 188 -32.26 21.89 -23.42
N THR A 189 -33.55 21.75 -23.73
CA THR A 189 -34.62 21.64 -22.75
C THR A 189 -34.85 20.19 -22.30
N SER A 190 -34.50 19.21 -23.14
CA SER A 190 -34.80 17.80 -22.91
C SER A 190 -33.85 17.16 -21.89
N LEU A 191 -32.54 17.38 -22.06
CA LEU A 191 -31.51 16.94 -21.11
C LEU A 191 -31.66 17.64 -19.76
N PHE A 192 -31.99 18.93 -19.78
CA PHE A 192 -32.20 19.71 -18.56
C PHE A 192 -33.36 19.19 -17.72
N ALA A 193 -34.49 18.84 -18.35
CA ALA A 193 -35.66 18.30 -17.65
C ALA A 193 -35.34 16.95 -16.98
N ARG A 194 -34.61 16.07 -17.67
CA ARG A 194 -34.17 14.77 -17.11
C ARG A 194 -33.22 14.95 -15.93
N GLN A 195 -32.19 15.79 -16.08
CA GLN A 195 -31.23 16.07 -15.01
C GLN A 195 -31.91 16.71 -13.79
N ARG A 196 -32.91 17.57 -14.01
CA ARG A 196 -33.74 18.14 -12.93
C ARG A 196 -34.48 17.06 -12.15
N ALA A 197 -35.09 16.10 -12.85
CA ALA A 197 -35.80 14.99 -12.21
C ALA A 197 -34.84 14.09 -11.43
N ASP A 198 -33.68 13.75 -12.01
CA ASP A 198 -32.65 12.94 -11.34
C ASP A 198 -32.09 13.63 -10.09
N ALA A 199 -31.84 14.94 -10.16
CA ALA A 199 -31.38 15.73 -9.02
C ALA A 199 -32.46 15.88 -7.94
N ALA A 200 -33.73 16.03 -8.32
CA ALA A 200 -34.84 16.05 -7.36
C ALA A 200 -34.95 14.72 -6.61
N ALA A 201 -34.91 13.59 -7.32
CA ALA A 201 -34.90 12.26 -6.71
C ALA A 201 -33.69 12.06 -5.79
N ALA A 202 -32.50 12.52 -6.20
CA ALA A 202 -31.29 12.46 -5.37
C ALA A 202 -31.41 13.28 -4.09
N ARG A 203 -31.95 14.52 -4.16
CA ARG A 203 -32.22 15.35 -2.97
C ARG A 203 -33.20 14.68 -2.02
N THR A 204 -34.30 14.11 -2.53
CA THR A 204 -35.26 13.39 -1.71
C THR A 204 -34.63 12.17 -1.03
N ALA A 205 -33.78 11.43 -1.73
CA ALA A 205 -33.07 10.29 -1.14
C ALA A 205 -32.10 10.73 -0.02
N LEU A 206 -31.34 11.81 -0.24
CA LEU A 206 -30.43 12.38 0.77
C LEU A 206 -31.19 12.90 2.00
N GLN A 207 -32.31 13.60 1.82
CA GLN A 207 -33.13 14.09 2.94
C GLN A 207 -33.76 12.96 3.76
N ARG A 208 -34.20 11.88 3.09
CA ARG A 208 -34.69 10.69 3.80
C ARG A 208 -33.58 10.02 4.60
N ASP A 209 -32.40 9.90 4.02
CA ASP A 209 -31.22 9.34 4.69
C ASP A 209 -30.79 10.21 5.88
N GLU A 210 -30.78 11.53 5.75
CA GLU A 210 -30.47 12.47 6.84
C GLU A 210 -31.46 12.33 8.00
N LYS A 211 -32.76 12.20 7.71
CA LYS A 211 -33.76 11.94 8.75
C LYS A 211 -33.53 10.57 9.42
N LEU A 212 -33.23 9.53 8.63
CA LEU A 212 -32.90 8.21 9.18
C LEU A 212 -31.63 8.25 10.03
N ASP A 213 -30.63 9.03 9.64
CA ASP A 213 -29.39 9.23 10.40
C ASP A 213 -29.69 9.88 11.76
N GLN A 214 -30.54 10.91 11.79
CA GLN A 214 -31.00 11.52 13.04
C GLN A 214 -31.76 10.53 13.93
N ASP A 215 -32.68 9.75 13.37
CA ASP A 215 -33.48 8.76 14.11
C ASP A 215 -32.62 7.59 14.64
N LEU A 216 -31.53 7.25 13.94
CA LEU A 216 -30.65 6.12 14.28
C LEU A 216 -29.35 6.54 14.98
N ALA A 217 -29.09 7.84 15.13
CA ALA A 217 -27.84 8.39 15.64
C ALA A 217 -27.47 7.80 17.00
N GLU A 218 -28.43 7.73 17.93
CA GLU A 218 -28.20 7.18 19.27
C GLU A 218 -27.82 5.70 19.20
N ALA A 219 -28.55 4.88 18.42
CA ALA A 219 -28.27 3.46 18.29
C ALA A 219 -26.88 3.20 17.67
N VAL A 220 -26.50 3.98 16.66
CA VAL A 220 -25.17 3.92 16.03
C VAL A 220 -24.08 4.33 17.02
N ALA A 221 -24.27 5.42 17.77
CA ALA A 221 -23.33 5.90 18.78
C ALA A 221 -23.13 4.86 19.89
N VAL A 222 -24.22 4.34 20.46
CA VAL A 222 -24.21 3.28 21.48
C VAL A 222 -23.49 2.03 20.97
N GLY A 223 -23.73 1.62 19.71
CA GLY A 223 -23.04 0.48 19.12
C GLY A 223 -21.53 0.71 18.94
N LYS A 224 -21.12 1.91 18.52
CA LYS A 224 -19.69 2.29 18.38
C LYS A 224 -18.99 2.33 19.74
N ASP A 225 -19.63 2.91 20.75
CA ASP A 225 -19.09 2.94 22.10
C ASP A 225 -18.99 1.53 22.71
N ALA A 226 -20.01 0.68 22.49
CA ALA A 226 -19.98 -0.70 22.93
C ALA A 226 -18.85 -1.50 22.26
N LEU A 227 -18.54 -1.23 20.98
CA LEU A 227 -17.42 -1.87 20.29
C LEU A 227 -16.07 -1.44 20.88
N ARG A 228 -15.90 -0.16 21.22
CA ARG A 228 -14.68 0.32 21.91
C ARG A 228 -14.51 -0.37 23.25
N GLN A 229 -15.56 -0.39 24.08
CA GLN A 229 -15.53 -1.07 25.37
C GLN A 229 -15.24 -2.57 25.25
N LEU A 230 -15.80 -3.24 24.24
CA LEU A 230 -15.54 -4.65 23.98
C LEU A 230 -14.08 -4.89 23.58
N THR A 231 -13.51 -3.98 22.78
CA THR A 231 -12.11 -4.01 22.36
C THR A 231 -11.17 -3.83 23.55
N ASP A 232 -11.45 -2.86 24.43
CA ASP A 232 -10.66 -2.61 25.64
C ASP A 232 -10.70 -3.82 26.58
N LEU A 233 -11.89 -4.39 26.81
CA LEU A 233 -12.04 -5.60 27.62
C LEU A 233 -11.28 -6.80 27.04
N ALA A 234 -11.33 -6.99 25.72
CA ALA A 234 -10.59 -8.04 25.05
C ALA A 234 -9.08 -7.85 25.20
N ARG A 235 -8.59 -6.61 25.03
CA ARG A 235 -7.17 -6.26 25.21
C ARG A 235 -6.70 -6.53 26.64
N THR A 236 -7.45 -6.07 27.65
CA THR A 236 -7.14 -6.32 29.06
C THR A 236 -7.07 -7.81 29.37
N ARG A 237 -8.06 -8.60 28.93
CA ARG A 237 -8.07 -10.05 29.14
C ARG A 237 -6.84 -10.75 28.56
N ILE A 238 -6.42 -10.35 27.36
CA ILE A 238 -5.22 -10.91 26.73
C ILE A 238 -3.98 -10.54 27.55
N SER A 239 -3.83 -9.27 27.92
CA SER A 239 -2.68 -8.83 28.72
C SER A 239 -2.60 -9.53 30.07
N GLU A 240 -3.72 -9.69 30.78
CA GLU A 240 -3.79 -10.43 32.04
C GLU A 240 -3.46 -11.91 31.86
N ALA A 241 -4.00 -12.54 30.81
CA ALA A 241 -3.74 -13.94 30.52
C ALA A 241 -2.27 -14.22 30.15
N VAL A 242 -1.64 -13.29 29.43
CA VAL A 242 -0.22 -13.39 29.04
C VAL A 242 0.71 -13.13 30.24
N ALA A 243 0.34 -12.20 31.12
CA ALA A 243 1.11 -11.91 32.33
C ALA A 243 0.91 -12.97 33.43
N GLY A 244 -0.20 -13.70 33.40
CA GLY A 244 -0.56 -14.68 34.40
C GLY A 244 0.06 -16.06 34.19
N THR A 245 -0.22 -16.96 35.14
CA THR A 245 0.21 -18.37 35.13
C THR A 245 -0.85 -19.30 34.56
N ALA A 246 -1.90 -18.80 33.91
CA ALA A 246 -2.89 -19.64 33.25
C ALA A 246 -2.37 -20.13 31.88
N LEU A 247 -2.90 -21.26 31.41
CA LEU A 247 -2.63 -21.75 30.07
C LEU A 247 -3.49 -21.02 29.04
N LEU A 248 -2.86 -20.39 28.05
CA LEU A 248 -3.56 -19.79 26.93
C LEU A 248 -4.28 -20.86 26.07
N PRO A 249 -5.42 -20.53 25.45
CA PRO A 249 -6.11 -21.43 24.52
C PRO A 249 -5.22 -21.91 23.37
N VAL A 250 -5.48 -23.12 22.87
CA VAL A 250 -4.75 -23.70 21.73
C VAL A 250 -4.88 -22.84 20.49
N TRP A 251 -6.09 -22.40 20.13
CA TRP A 251 -6.29 -21.49 18.98
C TRP A 251 -5.49 -20.20 19.09
N PHE A 252 -5.28 -19.69 20.32
CA PHE A 252 -4.55 -18.45 20.56
C PHE A 252 -3.06 -18.67 20.32
N THR A 253 -2.50 -19.68 20.99
CA THR A 253 -1.07 -20.02 20.88
C THR A 253 -0.69 -20.48 19.47
N ALA A 254 -1.57 -21.19 18.77
CA ALA A 254 -1.36 -21.57 17.38
C ALA A 254 -1.34 -20.37 16.42
N ALA A 255 -2.16 -19.34 16.67
CA ALA A 255 -2.27 -18.18 15.79
C ALA A 255 -1.28 -17.05 16.10
N PHE A 256 -0.89 -16.91 17.37
CA PHE A 256 -0.12 -15.76 17.89
C PHE A 256 1.16 -16.15 18.61
N GLY A 257 1.34 -17.42 18.98
CA GLY A 257 2.34 -17.84 19.95
C GLY A 257 1.92 -17.55 21.40
N PRO A 258 2.71 -18.02 22.37
CA PRO A 258 2.41 -17.88 23.79
C PRO A 258 2.73 -16.49 24.36
N MET A 259 3.58 -15.70 23.68
CA MET A 259 4.08 -14.42 24.16
C MET A 259 4.18 -13.40 23.01
N PRO A 260 4.05 -12.10 23.30
CA PRO A 260 4.32 -11.06 22.32
C PRO A 260 5.80 -11.11 21.88
N PRO A 261 6.10 -10.90 20.58
CA PRO A 261 7.47 -10.81 20.10
C PRO A 261 8.17 -9.56 20.66
N ARG A 262 9.50 -9.66 20.84
CA ARG A 262 10.35 -8.54 21.33
C ARG A 262 10.16 -7.27 20.49
N SER A 263 10.05 -7.42 19.17
CA SER A 263 9.69 -6.34 18.27
C SER A 263 8.22 -6.46 17.86
N GLY A 264 7.44 -5.39 18.04
CA GLY A 264 6.04 -5.35 17.59
C GLY A 264 5.00 -5.94 18.55
N ALA A 265 5.27 -5.96 19.86
CA ALA A 265 4.32 -6.36 20.90
C ALA A 265 2.95 -5.65 20.79
N GLU A 266 2.93 -4.35 20.49
CA GLU A 266 1.68 -3.61 20.28
C GLU A 266 0.88 -4.11 19.08
N ARG A 267 1.55 -4.44 17.97
CA ARG A 267 0.89 -4.98 16.77
C ARG A 267 0.34 -6.38 17.02
N TRP A 268 1.11 -7.20 17.74
CA TRP A 268 0.69 -8.51 18.18
C TRP A 268 -0.57 -8.43 19.04
N LEU A 269 -0.57 -7.55 20.04
CA LEU A 269 -1.70 -7.36 20.95
C LEU A 269 -2.93 -6.81 20.22
N ALA A 270 -2.75 -5.84 19.31
CA ALA A 270 -3.84 -5.33 18.48
C ALA A 270 -4.49 -6.44 17.64
N ARG A 271 -3.69 -7.29 16.99
CA ARG A 271 -4.21 -8.40 16.16
C ARG A 271 -4.92 -9.47 17.00
N ALA A 272 -4.33 -9.83 18.14
CA ALA A 272 -4.92 -10.76 19.10
C ALA A 272 -6.26 -10.22 19.63
N THR A 273 -6.33 -8.91 19.91
CA THR A 273 -7.55 -8.22 20.35
C THR A 273 -8.63 -8.26 19.28
N THR A 274 -8.33 -7.87 18.03
CA THR A 274 -9.30 -7.93 16.92
C THR A 274 -9.84 -9.34 16.72
N THR A 275 -8.97 -10.34 16.80
CA THR A 275 -9.36 -11.76 16.69
C THR A 275 -10.26 -12.18 17.83
N LEU A 276 -9.95 -11.79 19.07
CA LEU A 276 -10.79 -12.10 20.22
C LEU A 276 -12.15 -11.39 20.14
N VAL A 277 -12.19 -10.12 19.72
CA VAL A 277 -13.45 -9.39 19.48
C VAL A 277 -14.30 -10.09 18.41
N TYR A 278 -13.69 -10.57 17.32
CA TYR A 278 -14.37 -11.37 16.30
C TYR A 278 -14.97 -12.64 16.90
N ARG A 279 -14.16 -13.44 17.60
CA ARG A 279 -14.62 -14.68 18.25
C ARG A 279 -15.75 -14.41 19.23
N ILE A 280 -15.62 -13.38 20.06
CA ILE A 280 -16.64 -12.99 21.02
C ILE A 280 -17.89 -12.48 20.32
N SER A 281 -17.80 -11.77 19.20
CA SER A 281 -18.98 -11.24 18.49
C SER A 281 -19.76 -12.33 17.78
N TYR A 282 -19.06 -13.28 17.14
CA TYR A 282 -19.67 -14.32 16.30
C TYR A 282 -19.76 -15.69 16.98
N THR A 283 -19.42 -15.80 18.26
CA THR A 283 -19.48 -17.05 19.04
C THR A 283 -18.62 -18.17 18.43
N VAL A 284 -17.40 -17.83 18.02
CA VAL A 284 -16.47 -18.82 17.45
C VAL A 284 -15.93 -19.69 18.59
N THR A 285 -16.30 -20.97 18.58
CA THR A 285 -15.92 -21.96 19.60
C THR A 285 -14.82 -22.92 19.14
N ASP A 286 -14.34 -22.79 17.90
CA ASP A 286 -13.32 -23.67 17.33
C ASP A 286 -12.05 -23.67 18.22
N PRO A 287 -11.60 -24.85 18.71
CA PRO A 287 -10.49 -24.94 19.65
C PRO A 287 -9.12 -24.71 19.01
N VAL A 288 -9.00 -24.80 17.68
CA VAL A 288 -7.73 -24.75 16.94
C VAL A 288 -7.68 -23.56 15.98
N VAL A 289 -8.73 -23.34 15.20
CA VAL A 289 -8.78 -22.26 14.21
C VAL A 289 -9.26 -20.97 14.87
N ALA A 290 -8.36 -19.99 14.99
CA ALA A 290 -8.63 -18.74 15.70
C ALA A 290 -9.86 -17.97 15.18
N LEU A 291 -10.15 -18.01 13.89
CA LEU A 291 -11.33 -17.36 13.30
C LEU A 291 -12.46 -18.34 12.98
N GLY A 292 -12.27 -19.64 13.20
CA GLY A 292 -13.18 -20.69 12.74
C GLY A 292 -13.39 -20.70 11.22
N VAL A 293 -14.38 -21.47 10.78
CA VAL A 293 -14.84 -21.47 9.39
C VAL A 293 -15.84 -20.32 9.20
N ILE A 294 -15.71 -19.55 8.12
CA ILE A 294 -16.73 -18.56 7.75
C ILE A 294 -18.03 -19.31 7.41
N PRO A 295 -19.17 -19.02 8.05
CA PRO A 295 -20.45 -19.59 7.65
C PRO A 295 -20.80 -19.22 6.21
N GLU A 296 -21.38 -20.14 5.44
CA GLU A 296 -21.83 -19.85 4.06
C GLU A 296 -22.80 -18.66 4.02
N GLN A 297 -23.67 -18.59 5.02
CA GLN A 297 -24.66 -17.53 5.23
C GLN A 297 -24.08 -16.29 5.94
N ALA A 298 -22.75 -16.14 6.00
CA ALA A 298 -22.12 -14.98 6.62
C ALA A 298 -22.55 -13.68 5.93
N THR A 299 -22.96 -12.70 6.75
CA THR A 299 -23.27 -11.36 6.27
C THR A 299 -22.03 -10.71 5.64
N VAL A 300 -22.23 -9.72 4.75
CA VAL A 300 -21.13 -8.93 4.19
C VAL A 300 -20.23 -8.40 5.31
N ARG A 301 -20.83 -7.90 6.39
CA ARG A 301 -20.10 -7.39 7.55
C ARG A 301 -19.28 -8.44 8.29
N GLN A 302 -19.82 -9.64 8.49
CA GLN A 302 -19.06 -10.72 9.12
C GLN A 302 -17.84 -11.13 8.28
N ARG A 303 -17.98 -11.10 6.94
CA ARG A 303 -16.86 -11.33 6.03
C ARG A 303 -15.82 -10.22 6.11
N GLU A 304 -16.23 -8.95 6.19
CA GLU A 304 -15.33 -7.82 6.39
C GLU A 304 -14.55 -7.94 7.70
N ASP A 305 -15.24 -8.19 8.82
CA ASP A 305 -14.60 -8.35 10.13
C ASP A 305 -13.64 -9.57 10.14
N TYR A 306 -14.00 -10.66 9.45
CA TYR A 306 -13.11 -11.81 9.27
C TYR A 306 -11.84 -11.44 8.50
N GLN A 307 -11.98 -10.69 7.40
CA GLN A 307 -10.82 -10.24 6.64
C GLN A 307 -9.97 -9.26 7.46
N GLU A 308 -10.57 -8.37 8.24
CA GLU A 308 -9.84 -7.47 9.11
C GLU A 308 -9.04 -8.23 10.19
N ALA A 309 -9.63 -9.26 10.80
CA ALA A 309 -8.93 -10.10 11.77
C ALA A 309 -7.84 -10.98 11.12
N LYS A 310 -8.01 -11.34 9.84
CA LYS A 310 -7.02 -12.11 9.06
C LYS A 310 -5.84 -11.26 8.58
N LYS A 311 -6.06 -9.96 8.29
CA LYS A 311 -5.04 -9.08 7.71
C LYS A 311 -3.80 -9.02 8.61
N PRO A 312 -2.60 -9.30 8.07
CA PRO A 312 -1.39 -8.84 8.72
C PRO A 312 -1.40 -7.32 8.58
N ARG A 313 -1.65 -6.57 9.66
CA ARG A 313 -1.58 -5.09 9.60
C ARG A 313 -0.11 -4.69 9.36
N TYR A 314 0.30 -4.67 8.09
CA TYR A 314 1.46 -3.97 7.58
C TYR A 314 0.98 -2.65 6.97
N ARG A 315 1.26 -1.55 7.68
CA ARG A 315 2.12 -0.44 7.27
C ARG A 315 2.42 0.37 8.53
#